data_AF-A0A0C3CAQ4-F1
#
_entry.id   AF-A0A0C3CAQ4-F1
#
_cell.length_a   1.000
_cell.length_b   1.000
_cell.length_c   1.000
_cell.angle_alpha   90.00
_cell.angle_beta   90.00
_cell.angle_gamma   90.00
#
_symmetry.space_group_name_H-M   'P 1'
#
loop_
_entity.id
_entity.type
_entity.pdbx_description
1 polymer ?
#
loop_
_entity_poly.entity_id
_entity_poly.type
_entity_poly.pdbx_seq_one_letter_code
_entity_poly.pdbx_strand_id
1 'polypeptide(L)'
;MGGLYFWVCKMKPDAPALGFCTGWIYTIAMVLTGTFGNLSVALYIASLIEIGQQTSLTKFEITGIAWGVNLASGIINTIGTKAVSRMSSFNVWWTVGGTLVLVITLLVKAPERVSN
;
A
#
# COMPACT_ATOMS: atom_id res chain seq x y z
N MET A 1 -10.04 -10.46 18.95
CA MET A 1 -10.92 -10.53 17.77
C MET A 1 -10.36 -11.58 16.83
N GLY A 2 -11.10 -12.65 16.53
CA GLY A 2 -10.61 -13.69 15.63
C GLY A 2 -10.51 -13.17 14.20
N GLY A 3 -9.39 -13.45 13.52
CA GLY A 3 -9.19 -13.09 12.11
C GLY A 3 -10.03 -13.93 11.15
N LEU A 4 -9.87 -13.70 9.84
CA LEU A 4 -10.64 -14.38 8.79
C LEU A 4 -10.66 -15.92 8.97
N TYR A 5 -9.50 -16.50 9.25
CA TYR A 5 -9.33 -17.92 9.56
C TYR A 5 -10.25 -18.41 10.69
N PHE A 6 -10.28 -17.68 11.81
CA PHE A 6 -11.08 -18.05 12.98
C PHE A 6 -12.57 -18.08 12.65
N TRP A 7 -13.04 -17.11 11.87
CA TRP A 7 -14.44 -17.06 11.46
C TRP A 7 -14.81 -18.13 10.43
N VAL A 8 -13.91 -18.44 9.49
CA VAL A 8 -14.13 -19.54 8.54
C VAL A 8 -14.25 -20.88 9.27
N CYS A 9 -13.35 -21.15 10.22
CA CYS A 9 -13.43 -22.36 11.06
C CYS A 9 -14.69 -22.40 11.92
N LYS A 10 -15.18 -21.23 12.39
CA LYS A 10 -16.39 -21.15 13.22
C LYS A 10 -17.69 -21.28 12.42
N MET A 11 -17.71 -20.81 11.17
CA MET A 11 -18.89 -20.88 10.29
C MET A 11 -19.07 -22.26 9.65
N LYS A 12 -17.99 -23.01 9.42
CA LYS A 12 -18.06 -24.35 8.86
C LYS A 12 -17.10 -25.31 9.58
N PRO A 13 -17.44 -25.71 10.82
CA PRO A 13 -16.60 -26.58 11.64
C PRO A 13 -16.39 -27.98 11.01
N ASP A 14 -17.33 -28.43 10.19
CA ASP A 14 -17.28 -29.72 9.51
C ASP A 14 -16.21 -29.80 8.40
N ALA A 15 -15.60 -28.67 8.03
CA ALA A 15 -14.61 -28.59 6.95
C ALA A 15 -13.37 -27.79 7.39
N PRO A 16 -12.53 -28.34 8.29
CA PRO A 16 -11.32 -27.65 8.78
C PRO A 16 -10.31 -27.34 7.67
N ALA A 17 -10.34 -28.09 6.56
CA ALA A 17 -9.54 -27.83 5.37
C ALA A 17 -9.82 -26.44 4.77
N LEU A 18 -11.06 -25.93 4.83
CA LEU A 18 -11.40 -24.59 4.33
C LEU A 18 -10.73 -23.50 5.16
N GLY A 19 -10.69 -23.67 6.48
CA GLY A 19 -9.92 -22.81 7.37
C GLY A 19 -8.45 -22.79 6.97
N PHE A 20 -7.84 -23.96 6.83
CA PHE A 20 -6.44 -24.07 6.43
C PHE A 20 -6.13 -23.38 5.09
N CYS A 21 -6.91 -23.69 4.04
CA CYS A 21 -6.71 -23.09 2.72
C CYS A 21 -6.91 -21.56 2.74
N THR A 22 -7.96 -21.08 3.39
CA THR A 22 -8.21 -19.63 3.50
C THR A 22 -7.13 -18.91 4.30
N GLY A 23 -6.63 -19.52 5.38
CA GLY A 23 -5.53 -18.98 6.18
C GLY A 23 -4.22 -18.87 5.39
N TRP A 24 -3.84 -19.92 4.63
CA TRP A 24 -2.62 -19.91 3.82
C TRP A 24 -2.69 -18.92 2.68
N ILE A 25 -3.78 -18.92 1.91
CA ILE A 25 -3.96 -17.97 0.80
C ILE A 25 -3.96 -16.54 1.34
N TYR A 26 -4.64 -16.28 2.44
CA TYR A 26 -4.65 -14.96 3.08
C TYR A 26 -3.25 -14.53 3.53
N THR A 27 -2.48 -15.43 4.13
CA THR A 27 -1.11 -15.13 4.57
C THR A 27 -0.22 -14.78 3.37
N ILE A 28 -0.28 -15.56 2.29
CA ILE A 28 0.47 -15.30 1.06
C ILE A 28 0.04 -13.95 0.46
N ALA A 29 -1.27 -13.70 0.37
CA ALA A 29 -1.79 -12.45 -0.15
C ALA A 29 -1.29 -11.25 0.66
N MET A 30 -1.34 -11.32 1.99
CA MET A 30 -0.89 -10.23 2.86
C MET A 30 0.62 -9.98 2.75
N VAL A 31 1.44 -11.03 2.63
CA VAL A 31 2.89 -10.90 2.40
C VAL A 31 3.13 -10.21 1.06
N LEU A 32 2.49 -10.68 -0.02
CA LEU A 32 2.62 -10.08 -1.35
C LEU A 32 2.18 -8.62 -1.36
N THR A 33 1.01 -8.31 -0.81
CA THR A 33 0.49 -6.93 -0.73
C THR A 33 1.43 -6.02 0.05
N GLY A 34 2.00 -6.50 1.16
CA GLY A 34 2.99 -5.73 1.94
C GLY A 34 4.26 -5.46 1.14
N THR A 35 4.81 -6.47 0.47
CA THR A 35 6.01 -6.32 -0.37
C THR A 35 5.76 -5.39 -1.55
N PHE A 36 4.63 -5.51 -2.24
CA PHE A 36 4.26 -4.61 -3.34
C PHE A 36 4.10 -3.17 -2.86
N GLY A 37 3.49 -2.94 -1.69
CA GLY A 37 3.39 -1.61 -1.10
C GLY A 37 4.75 -0.96 -0.87
N ASN A 38 5.70 -1.69 -0.25
CA ASN A 38 7.06 -1.19 -0.03
C ASN A 38 7.79 -0.93 -1.36
N LEU A 39 7.63 -1.80 -2.36
CA LEU A 39 8.22 -1.62 -3.69
C LEU A 39 7.67 -0.39 -4.39
N SER A 40 6.36 -0.15 -4.34
CA SER A 40 5.74 1.05 -4.92
C SER A 40 6.30 2.33 -4.30
N VAL A 41 6.47 2.37 -2.98
CA VAL A 41 7.09 3.53 -2.30
C VAL A 41 8.52 3.74 -2.76
N ALA A 42 9.32 2.67 -2.85
CA ALA A 42 10.69 2.76 -3.32
C ALA A 42 10.78 3.29 -4.76
N LEU A 43 9.89 2.83 -5.64
CA LEU A 43 9.80 3.32 -7.02
C LEU A 43 9.37 4.79 -7.08
N TYR A 44 8.39 5.22 -6.27
CA TYR A 44 8.02 6.64 -6.19
C TYR A 44 9.19 7.53 -5.75
N ILE A 45 9.95 7.10 -4.74
CA ILE A 45 11.15 7.82 -4.29
C ILE A 45 12.19 7.87 -5.42
N ALA A 46 12.46 6.75 -6.08
CA ALA A 46 13.38 6.71 -7.21
C ALA A 46 12.96 7.67 -8.32
N SER A 47 11.68 7.68 -8.71
CA SER A 47 11.16 8.60 -9.73
C SER A 47 11.28 10.08 -9.31
N LEU A 48 11.08 10.41 -8.03
CA LEU A 48 11.29 11.78 -7.53
C LEU A 48 12.75 12.22 -7.64
N ILE A 49 13.69 11.32 -7.38
CA ILE A 49 15.12 11.59 -7.52
C ILE A 49 15.50 11.76 -9.00
N GLU A 50 14.98 10.92 -9.89
CA GLU A 50 15.22 11.04 -11.35
C GLU A 50 14.74 12.39 -11.89
N ILE A 51 13.55 12.84 -11.48
CA ILE A 51 13.00 14.15 -11.89
C ILE A 51 13.91 15.29 -11.40
N GLY A 52 14.42 15.18 -10.17
CA GLY A 52 15.27 16.21 -9.55
C GLY A 52 16.69 16.27 -10.11
N GLN A 53 17.31 15.12 -10.41
CA GLN A 53 18.69 15.04 -10.91
C GLN A 53 18.80 15.03 -12.43
N GLN A 54 17.68 14.92 -13.17
CA GLN A 54 17.65 14.79 -14.64
C GLN A 54 18.47 13.60 -15.16
N THR A 55 18.76 12.62 -14.31
CA THR A 55 19.56 11.43 -14.60
C THR A 55 18.81 10.18 -14.17
N SER A 56 18.84 9.14 -15.01
CA SER A 56 18.24 7.85 -14.68
C SER A 56 19.05 7.12 -13.61
N LEU A 57 18.39 6.61 -12.57
CA LEU A 57 19.05 5.81 -11.55
C LEU A 57 19.36 4.41 -12.07
N THR A 58 20.50 3.87 -11.66
CA THR A 58 20.87 2.50 -11.97
C THR A 58 20.06 1.52 -11.12
N LYS A 59 19.79 0.32 -11.65
CA LYS A 59 19.03 -0.76 -10.95
C LYS A 59 19.55 -1.06 -9.54
N PHE A 60 20.86 -0.91 -9.31
CA PHE A 60 21.49 -1.09 -8.00
C PHE A 60 21.05 -0.04 -6.98
N GLU A 61 20.88 1.21 -7.40
CA GLU A 61 20.45 2.31 -6.52
C GLU A 61 18.98 2.15 -6.13
N ILE A 62 18.12 1.79 -7.09
CA ILE A 62 16.70 1.48 -6.84
C ILE A 62 16.59 0.30 -5.86
N THR A 63 17.44 -0.72 -6.01
CA THR A 63 17.49 -1.85 -5.07
C THR A 63 17.89 -1.40 -3.67
N GLY A 64 18.87 -0.50 -3.55
CA GLY A 64 19.27 0.11 -2.27
C GLY A 64 18.13 0.87 -1.59
N ILE A 65 17.38 1.67 -2.34
CA ILE A 65 16.19 2.37 -1.85
C ILE A 65 15.13 1.35 -1.39
N ALA A 66 14.86 0.31 -2.16
CA ALA A 66 13.90 -0.72 -1.82
C ALA A 66 14.26 -1.47 -0.52
N TRP A 67 15.55 -1.75 -0.30
CA TRP A 67 16.04 -2.33 0.94
C TRP A 67 15.86 -1.38 2.13
N GLY A 68 16.18 -0.10 1.97
CA GLY A 68 15.97 0.93 2.99
C GLY A 68 14.50 1.07 3.39
N VAL A 69 13.60 1.11 2.40
CA VAL A 69 12.14 1.16 2.63
C VAL A 69 11.65 -0.09 3.36
N ASN A 70 12.11 -1.29 2.98
CA ASN A 70 11.71 -2.52 3.67
C ASN A 70 12.18 -2.56 5.13
N LEU A 71 13.41 -2.12 5.42
CA LEU A 71 13.92 -2.06 6.78
C LEU A 71 13.13 -1.04 7.63
N ALA A 72 12.88 0.15 7.10
CA ALA A 72 12.07 1.17 7.76
C ALA A 72 10.64 0.69 8.03
N SER A 73 10.03 0.03 7.04
CA SER A 73 8.71 -0.59 7.17
C SER A 73 8.71 -1.65 8.26
N GLY A 74 9.72 -2.53 8.32
CA GLY A 74 9.88 -3.52 9.39
C GLY A 74 9.98 -2.88 10.79
N ILE A 75 10.75 -1.79 10.93
CA ILE A 75 10.88 -1.05 12.19
C ILE A 75 9.53 -0.43 12.60
N ILE A 76 8.83 0.24 11.69
CA ILE A 76 7.52 0.85 11.98
C ILE A 76 6.50 -0.22 12.40
N ASN A 77 6.54 -1.40 11.78
CA ASN A 77 5.65 -2.50 12.14
C ASN A 77 5.95 -3.09 13.53
N THR A 78 7.18 -2.95 14.05
CA THR A 78 7.52 -3.40 15.41
C THR A 78 7.22 -2.33 16.47
N ILE A 79 7.30 -1.04 16.12
CA ILE A 79 6.98 0.09 17.01
C ILE A 79 5.46 0.31 17.06
N GLY A 80 4.75 -0.61 17.70
CA GLY A 80 3.43 -0.39 18.31
C GLY A 80 2.25 -0.19 17.35
N THR A 81 1.32 -1.15 17.39
CA THR A 81 0.03 -1.13 16.67
C THR A 81 -0.82 0.13 16.88
N LYS A 82 -0.65 0.85 18.01
CA LYS A 82 -1.35 2.11 18.30
C LYS A 82 -0.93 3.27 17.40
N ALA A 83 0.35 3.37 17.04
CA ALA A 83 0.83 4.41 16.13
C ALA A 83 0.33 4.16 14.72
N VAL A 84 0.41 2.90 14.27
CA VAL A 84 -0.11 2.46 12.96
C VAL A 84 -1.62 2.70 12.83
N SER A 85 -2.39 2.46 13.89
CA SER A 85 -3.84 2.71 13.89
C SER A 85 -4.19 4.19 13.67
N ARG A 86 -3.46 5.11 14.31
CA ARG A 86 -3.64 6.56 14.07
C ARG A 86 -3.19 6.96 12.66
N MET A 87 -2.06 6.43 12.20
CA MET A 87 -1.55 6.66 10.85
C MET A 87 -2.54 6.22 9.77
N SER A 88 -3.19 5.07 9.97
CA SER A 88 -4.21 4.55 9.07
C SER A 88 -5.43 5.47 8.99
N SER A 89 -5.91 5.98 10.12
CA SER A 89 -7.03 6.94 10.13
C SER A 89 -6.69 8.22 9.38
N PHE A 90 -5.46 8.74 9.55
CA PHE A 90 -4.97 9.88 8.78
C PHE A 90 -4.86 9.58 7.28
N ASN A 91 -4.34 8.39 6.92
CA ASN A 91 -4.18 7.98 5.52
C ASN A 91 -5.52 7.94 4.76
N VAL A 92 -6.61 7.54 5.41
CA VAL A 92 -7.95 7.58 4.81
C VAL A 92 -8.34 9.01 4.44
N TRP A 93 -8.21 9.95 5.37
CA TRP A 93 -8.52 11.37 5.11
C TRP A 93 -7.60 11.99 4.08
N TRP A 94 -6.32 11.64 4.09
CA TRP A 94 -5.35 12.09 3.10
C TRP A 94 -5.71 11.61 1.69
N THR A 95 -6.08 10.33 1.56
CA THR A 95 -6.48 9.75 0.27
C THR A 95 -7.74 10.43 -0.28
N VAL A 96 -8.77 10.58 0.55
CA VAL A 96 -10.02 11.24 0.17
C VAL A 96 -9.76 12.70 -0.23
N GLY A 97 -8.99 13.44 0.58
CA GLY A 97 -8.63 14.83 0.28
C GLY A 97 -7.86 14.96 -1.03
N GLY A 98 -6.86 14.09 -1.25
CA GLY A 98 -6.07 14.07 -2.48
C GLY A 98 -6.92 13.80 -3.72
N THR A 99 -7.84 12.82 -3.66
CA THR A 99 -8.75 12.55 -4.78
C THR A 99 -9.67 13.73 -5.08
N LEU A 100 -10.23 14.39 -4.06
CA LEU A 100 -11.07 15.57 -4.25
C LEU A 100 -10.30 16.71 -4.92
N VAL A 101 -9.07 16.98 -4.48
CA VAL A 101 -8.20 18.00 -5.09
C VAL A 101 -7.91 17.68 -6.55
N LEU A 102 -7.61 16.43 -6.88
CA LEU A 102 -7.39 16.00 -8.26
C LEU A 102 -8.65 16.19 -9.12
N VAL A 103 -9.82 15.79 -8.63
CA VAL A 103 -11.10 15.96 -9.33
C VAL A 103 -11.39 17.44 -9.57
N ILE A 104 -11.25 18.31 -8.55
CA ILE A 104 -11.47 19.74 -8.69
C ILE A 104 -10.49 20.35 -9.69
N THR A 105 -9.20 19.99 -9.60
CA THR A 105 -8.17 20.51 -10.52
C THR A 105 -8.47 20.10 -11.96
N LEU A 106 -8.88 18.85 -12.18
CA LEU A 106 -9.29 18.37 -13.49
C LEU A 106 -10.54 19.07 -13.98
N LEU A 107 -11.53 19.35 -13.13
CA LEU A 107 -12.73 20.09 -13.53
C LEU A 107 -12.41 21.55 -13.90
N VAL A 108 -11.51 22.21 -13.15
CA VAL A 108 -11.11 23.60 -13.42
C VAL A 108 -10.22 23.71 -14.66
N LYS A 109 -9.33 22.74 -14.89
CA LYS A 109 -8.42 22.74 -16.05
C LYS A 109 -8.93 21.93 -17.23
N ALA A 110 -10.09 21.27 -17.13
CA ALA A 110 -10.68 20.59 -18.25
C ALA A 110 -10.96 21.63 -19.34
N PRO A 111 -10.40 21.48 -20.55
CA PRO A 111 -10.77 22.34 -21.66
C PRO A 111 -12.29 22.22 -21.84
N GLU A 112 -12.98 23.37 -21.88
CA GLU A 112 -14.39 23.41 -22.24
C GLU A 112 -14.52 22.65 -23.55
N ARG A 113 -15.38 21.61 -23.59
CA ARG A 113 -15.67 20.92 -24.85
C ARG A 113 -16.26 21.98 -25.77
N VAL A 114 -15.48 22.45 -26.74
CA VAL A 114 -15.98 23.19 -27.90
C VAL A 114 -16.85 22.20 -28.67
N SER A 115 -18.13 22.15 -28.34
CA SER A 115 -19.13 21.47 -29.17
C SER A 115 -19.25 22.31 -30.44
N ASN A 116 -18.77 21.77 -31.55
CA ASN A 116 -19.30 22.11 -32.87
C ASN A 116 -20.79 21.78 -32.94
#